data_AF-A0A6M2A0B6-F1
#
_entry.id   AF-A0A6M2A0B6-F1
#
_cell.length_a   1.000
_cell.length_b   1.000
_cell.length_c   1.000
_cell.angle_alpha   90.00
_cell.angle_beta   90.00
_cell.angle_gamma   90.00
#
_symmetry.space_group_name_H-M   'P 1'
#
loop_
_entity.id
_entity.type
_entity.pdbx_description
1 polymer ?
#
loop_
_entity_poly.entity_id
_entity_poly.type
_entity_poly.pdbx_seq_one_letter_code
_entity_poly.pdbx_strand_id
1 'polypeptide(L)'
;MNKNPYLLGFLCLILVATLWIGGKSAWGVYRYLHLSQVTSPETLMISIKKKSSNHYIPTVQYNYQVKGKEFQGKQDLNHIKYFREEYLENDLSKIKKEEKWTIYYDPANPSRSSLKREFPYKNVAYSFIMVGLLGYFIWLGIFTQKN
;
A
#
# COMPACT_ATOMS: atom_id res chain seq x y z
N MET A 1 -10.47 -41.25 8.71
CA MET A 1 -10.62 -39.94 8.04
C MET A 1 -11.81 -40.06 7.09
N ASN A 2 -13.04 -39.86 7.58
CA ASN A 2 -14.18 -39.68 6.67
C ASN A 2 -13.94 -38.35 5.98
N LYS A 3 -13.27 -38.43 4.82
CA LYS A 3 -12.86 -37.29 4.00
C LYS A 3 -14.13 -36.65 3.51
N ASN A 4 -14.72 -35.73 4.26
CA ASN A 4 -15.77 -34.88 3.74
C ASN A 4 -15.09 -33.98 2.70
N PRO A 5 -15.20 -34.29 1.39
CA PRO A 5 -14.40 -33.64 0.37
C PRO A 5 -14.72 -32.15 0.28
N TYR A 6 -15.94 -31.77 0.70
CA TYR A 6 -16.40 -30.39 0.77
C TYR A 6 -15.65 -29.58 1.83
N LEU A 7 -15.40 -30.15 3.03
CA LEU A 7 -14.64 -29.47 4.09
C LEU A 7 -13.18 -29.27 3.68
N LEU A 8 -12.57 -30.28 3.05
CA LEU A 8 -11.20 -30.20 2.55
C LEU A 8 -11.07 -29.16 1.43
N GLY A 9 -12.01 -29.15 0.49
CA GLY A 9 -12.06 -28.14 -0.59
C GLY A 9 -12.21 -26.71 -0.04
N PHE A 10 -13.08 -26.54 0.96
CA PHE A 10 -13.28 -25.26 1.63
C PHE A 10 -12.01 -24.78 2.37
N LEU A 11 -11.33 -25.68 3.10
CA LEU A 11 -10.06 -25.37 3.77
C LEU A 11 -8.97 -24.97 2.78
N CYS A 12 -8.86 -25.68 1.64
CA CYS A 12 -7.93 -25.30 0.58
C CYS A 12 -8.21 -23.90 0.03
N LEU A 13 -9.48 -23.54 -0.17
CA LEU A 13 -9.86 -22.21 -0.65
C LEU A 13 -9.48 -21.12 0.35
N ILE A 14 -9.77 -21.31 1.64
CA ILE A 14 -9.36 -20.38 2.70
C ILE A 14 -7.84 -20.28 2.78
N LEU A 15 -7.12 -21.40 2.67
CA LEU A 15 -5.66 -21.42 2.69
C LEU A 15 -5.09 -20.55 1.56
N VAL A 16 -5.59 -20.73 0.33
CA VAL A 16 -5.15 -19.93 -0.83
C VAL A 16 -5.45 -18.45 -0.62
N ALA A 17 -6.65 -18.11 -0.14
CA ALA A 17 -7.01 -16.72 0.17
C ALA A 17 -6.10 -16.12 1.26
N THR A 18 -5.79 -16.90 2.29
CA THR A 18 -4.90 -16.50 3.39
C THR A 18 -3.48 -16.25 2.90
N LEU A 19 -2.93 -17.16 2.10
CA LEU A 19 -1.60 -16.99 1.50
C LEU A 19 -1.54 -15.77 0.58
N TRP A 20 -2.59 -15.53 -0.21
CA TRP A 20 -2.67 -14.37 -1.09
C TRP A 20 -2.67 -13.03 -0.31
N ILE A 21 -3.52 -12.92 0.71
CA ILE A 21 -3.61 -11.73 1.56
C ILE A 21 -2.33 -11.55 2.38
N GLY A 22 -1.78 -12.65 2.92
CA GLY A 22 -0.52 -12.67 3.65
C GLY A 22 0.65 -12.20 2.79
N GLY A 23 0.76 -12.68 1.55
CA GLY A 23 1.77 -12.25 0.59
C GLY A 23 1.70 -10.75 0.28
N LYS A 24 0.49 -10.21 0.05
CA LYS A 24 0.30 -8.77 -0.15
C LYS A 24 0.70 -7.95 1.08
N SER A 25 0.43 -8.47 2.27
CA SER A 25 0.78 -7.81 3.53
C SER A 25 2.28 -7.80 3.76
N ALA A 26 2.92 -8.96 3.59
CA ALA A 26 4.37 -9.11 3.68
C ALA A 26 5.10 -8.19 2.69
N TRP A 27 4.63 -8.11 1.45
CA TRP A 27 5.18 -7.19 0.45
C TRP A 27 5.04 -5.72 0.87
N GLY A 28 3.86 -5.33 1.38
CA GLY A 28 3.64 -3.96 1.85
C GLY A 28 4.54 -3.58 3.02
N VAL A 29 4.72 -4.49 3.98
CA VAL A 29 5.61 -4.31 5.13
C VAL A 29 7.07 -4.26 4.67
N TYR A 30 7.47 -5.16 3.79
CA TYR A 30 8.81 -5.15 3.19
C TYR A 30 9.13 -3.80 2.53
N ARG A 31 8.19 -3.27 1.73
CA ARG A 31 8.34 -1.96 1.08
C ARG A 31 8.45 -0.83 2.11
N TYR A 32 7.64 -0.87 3.17
CA TYR A 32 7.69 0.11 4.26
C TYR A 32 9.06 0.14 4.94
N LEU A 33 9.64 -1.04 5.22
CA LEU A 33 10.92 -1.17 5.92
C LEU A 33 12.12 -0.76 5.04
N HIS A 34 12.06 -1.00 3.73
CA HIS A 34 13.14 -0.63 2.82
C HIS A 34 13.23 0.89 2.56
N LEU A 35 12.10 1.61 2.66
CA LEU A 35 12.02 3.07 2.57
C LEU A 35 12.50 3.72 3.88
N SER A 36 13.80 3.59 4.16
CA SER A 36 14.42 3.97 5.43
C SER A 36 15.17 5.32 5.39
N GLN A 37 15.71 5.70 4.22
CA GLN A 37 16.46 6.94 4.08
C GLN A 37 15.55 8.09 3.66
N VAL A 38 15.95 9.30 4.05
CA VAL A 38 15.18 10.52 3.85
C VAL A 38 16.00 11.56 3.10
N THR A 39 15.39 12.25 2.15
CA THR A 39 15.96 13.42 1.48
C THR A 39 14.88 14.44 1.11
N SER A 40 15.30 15.65 0.77
CA SER A 40 14.42 16.71 0.28
C SER A 40 14.37 16.71 -1.26
N PRO A 41 13.21 16.99 -1.86
CA PRO A 41 13.12 17.16 -3.31
C PRO A 41 13.89 18.41 -3.75
N GLU A 42 14.64 18.31 -4.84
CA GLU A 42 15.27 19.46 -5.50
C GLU A 42 14.26 20.22 -6.35
N THR A 43 13.45 19.47 -7.09
CA THR A 43 12.37 20.01 -7.92
C THR A 43 11.11 19.22 -7.66
N LEU A 44 9.99 19.95 -7.58
CA LEU A 44 8.68 19.37 -7.34
C LEU A 44 7.65 20.01 -8.27
N MET A 45 7.02 19.18 -9.08
CA MET A 45 5.95 19.52 -10.00
C MET A 45 4.68 18.80 -9.57
N ILE A 46 3.59 19.56 -9.37
CA ILE A 46 2.28 18.97 -9.06
C ILE A 46 1.41 19.12 -10.30
N SER A 47 0.91 18.00 -10.79
CA SER A 47 0.00 17.91 -11.93
C SER A 47 -1.33 17.33 -11.48
N ILE A 48 -2.44 17.75 -12.07
CA ILE A 48 -3.74 17.16 -11.81
C ILE A 48 -3.92 15.90 -12.65
N LYS A 49 -4.48 14.86 -12.04
CA LYS A 49 -4.81 13.62 -12.73
C LYS A 49 -6.25 13.23 -12.42
N LYS A 50 -7.03 12.96 -13.45
CA LYS A 50 -8.37 12.38 -13.31
C LYS A 50 -8.25 10.91 -12.91
N LYS A 51 -8.71 10.56 -11.71
CA LYS A 51 -8.66 9.18 -11.18
C LYS A 51 -9.89 8.37 -11.58
N SER A 52 -11.06 9.01 -11.66
CA SER A 52 -12.34 8.39 -12.00
C SER A 52 -13.24 9.42 -12.70
N SER A 53 -14.40 8.99 -13.22
CA SER A 53 -15.36 9.84 -13.96
C SER A 53 -15.61 11.18 -13.28
N ASN A 54 -15.71 11.18 -11.94
CA ASN A 54 -16.03 12.34 -11.11
C ASN A 54 -14.96 12.71 -10.08
N HIS A 55 -13.71 12.24 -10.20
CA HIS A 55 -12.68 12.54 -9.19
C HIS A 55 -11.34 12.93 -9.80
N TYR A 56 -10.82 14.05 -9.34
CA TYR A 56 -9.49 14.58 -9.62
C TYR A 56 -8.59 14.44 -8.39
N ILE A 57 -7.35 14.06 -8.62
CA ILE A 57 -6.33 13.94 -7.58
C ILE A 57 -5.07 14.70 -7.99
N PRO A 58 -4.35 15.31 -7.03
CA PRO A 58 -3.02 15.84 -7.31
C PRO A 58 -2.03 14.68 -7.44
N THR A 59 -1.14 14.81 -8.41
CA THR A 59 -0.03 13.89 -8.66
C THR A 59 1.25 14.67 -8.60
N VAL A 60 2.17 14.25 -7.72
CA VAL A 60 3.44 14.92 -7.49
C VAL A 60 4.53 14.17 -8.22
N GLN A 61 5.23 14.88 -9.11
CA GLN A 61 6.49 14.46 -9.71
C GLN A 61 7.61 15.19 -8.99
N TYR A 62 8.66 14.46 -8.62
CA TYR A 62 9.75 15.00 -7.84
C TYR A 62 11.09 14.44 -8.31
N ASN A 63 12.10 15.29 -8.25
CA ASN A 63 13.49 14.94 -8.55
C ASN A 63 14.34 15.13 -7.30
N TYR A 64 15.34 14.27 -7.13
CA TYR A 64 16.27 14.32 -6.01
C TYR A 64 17.57 13.63 -6.37
N GLN A 65 18.65 14.01 -5.68
CA GLN A 65 19.96 13.39 -5.86
C GLN A 65 20.33 12.48 -4.70
N VAL A 66 20.95 11.34 -5.05
CA VAL A 66 21.58 10.43 -4.10
C VAL A 66 22.96 10.10 -4.63
N LYS A 67 24.01 10.46 -3.86
CA LYS A 67 25.42 10.23 -4.22
C LYS A 67 25.78 10.75 -5.62
N GLY A 68 25.30 11.95 -5.97
CA GLY A 68 25.57 12.60 -7.26
C GLY A 68 24.84 11.99 -8.47
N LYS A 69 23.87 11.09 -8.26
CA LYS A 69 22.97 10.59 -9.31
C LYS A 69 21.57 11.15 -9.09
N GLU A 70 20.97 11.63 -10.17
CA GLU A 70 19.58 12.10 -10.17
C GLU A 70 18.60 10.94 -10.28
N PHE A 71 17.55 11.00 -9.46
CA PHE A 71 16.44 10.08 -9.48
C PHE A 71 15.13 10.87 -9.57
N GLN A 72 14.14 10.25 -10.21
CA GLN A 72 12.82 10.84 -10.39
C GLN A 72 11.77 9.88 -9.84
N GLY A 73 10.77 10.44 -9.19
CA GLY A 73 9.65 9.70 -8.65
C GLY A 73 8.32 10.39 -8.93
N LYS A 74 7.25 9.60 -8.88
CA LYS A 74 5.88 10.07 -9.06
C LYS A 74 4.98 9.47 -7.99
N GLN A 75 4.14 10.29 -7.38
CA GLN A 75 3.18 9.84 -6.37
C GLN A 75 1.83 10.53 -6.49
N ASP A 76 0.79 9.71 -6.55
CA ASP A 76 -0.60 10.12 -6.54
C ASP A 76 -1.04 10.40 -5.07
N LEU A 77 -1.50 11.62 -4.77
CA LEU A 77 -1.94 12.02 -3.44
C LEU A 77 -3.40 11.61 -3.20
N ASN A 78 -3.62 10.31 -3.07
CA ASN A 78 -4.96 9.71 -3.00
C ASN A 78 -5.84 10.14 -1.82
N HIS A 79 -5.28 10.80 -0.81
CA HIS A 79 -6.00 11.35 0.33
C HIS A 79 -6.67 12.69 0.00
N ILE A 80 -6.19 13.39 -1.03
CA ILE A 80 -6.76 14.63 -1.56
C ILE A 80 -7.58 14.29 -2.79
N LYS A 81 -8.89 14.53 -2.74
CA LYS A 81 -9.80 14.23 -3.86
C LYS A 81 -10.80 15.36 -4.01
N TYR A 82 -10.97 15.81 -5.25
CA TYR A 82 -11.97 16.81 -5.59
C TYR A 82 -12.88 16.29 -6.69
N PHE A 83 -14.14 16.74 -6.65
CA PHE A 83 -15.13 16.42 -7.69
C PHE A 83 -14.94 17.26 -8.95
N ARG A 84 -14.40 18.48 -8.81
CA ARG A 84 -14.07 19.36 -9.93
C ARG A 84 -12.60 19.74 -9.91
N GLU A 85 -12.04 19.89 -11.09
CA GLU A 85 -10.63 20.25 -11.31
C GLU A 85 -10.32 21.66 -10.79
N GLU A 86 -11.20 22.63 -11.04
CA GLU A 86 -11.07 24.04 -10.61
C GLU A 86 -10.80 24.20 -9.10
N TYR A 87 -11.48 23.40 -8.26
CA TYR A 87 -11.26 23.45 -6.81
C TYR A 87 -9.88 22.92 -6.43
N LEU A 88 -9.42 21.88 -7.12
CA LEU A 88 -8.09 21.33 -6.91
C LEU A 88 -7.02 22.33 -7.36
N GLU A 89 -7.19 22.99 -8.51
CA GLU A 89 -6.26 24.03 -9.00
C GLU A 89 -6.07 25.16 -8.00
N ASN A 90 -7.16 25.66 -7.42
CA ASN A 90 -7.12 26.71 -6.41
C ASN A 90 -6.35 26.28 -5.16
N ASP A 91 -6.51 25.02 -4.73
CA ASP A 91 -5.85 24.47 -3.55
C ASP A 91 -4.43 23.93 -3.81
N LEU A 92 -4.01 23.73 -5.07
CA LEU A 92 -2.64 23.30 -5.42
C LEU A 92 -1.58 24.23 -4.83
N SER A 93 -1.85 25.54 -4.85
CA SER A 93 -0.94 26.55 -4.31
C SER A 93 -0.75 26.43 -2.79
N LYS A 94 -1.81 26.04 -2.06
CA LYS A 94 -1.76 25.76 -0.62
C LYS A 94 -1.05 24.45 -0.34
N ILE A 95 -1.39 23.38 -1.06
CA ILE A 95 -0.75 22.07 -0.96
C ILE A 95 0.76 22.18 -1.15
N LYS A 96 1.20 22.96 -2.15
CA LYS A 96 2.63 23.18 -2.41
C LYS A 96 3.36 23.89 -1.26
N LYS A 97 2.69 24.82 -0.56
CA LYS A 97 3.29 25.64 0.51
C LYS A 97 3.23 24.98 1.89
N GLU A 98 2.14 24.29 2.20
CA GLU A 98 1.88 23.76 3.55
C GLU A 98 2.50 22.37 3.76
N GLU A 99 2.67 21.59 2.69
CA GLU A 99 3.18 20.22 2.81
C GLU A 99 4.72 20.21 2.83
N LYS A 100 5.30 19.76 3.95
CA LYS A 100 6.74 19.50 4.03
C LYS A 100 7.07 18.22 3.26
N TRP A 101 7.46 18.38 2.00
CA TRP A 101 7.79 17.26 1.12
C TRP A 101 9.07 16.56 1.59
N THR A 102 8.90 15.30 1.95
CA THR A 102 9.98 14.44 2.42
C THR A 102 10.01 13.21 1.52
N ILE A 103 11.13 12.94 0.86
CA ILE A 103 11.28 11.76 0.01
C ILE A 103 11.90 10.66 0.86
N TYR A 104 11.19 9.55 0.95
CA TYR A 104 11.71 8.30 1.46
C TYR A 104 12.22 7.46 0.29
N TYR A 105 13.44 6.95 0.38
CA TYR A 105 14.02 6.10 -0.66
C TYR A 105 14.70 4.87 -0.07
N ASP A 106 14.85 3.84 -0.91
CA ASP A 106 15.60 2.63 -0.58
C ASP A 106 17.11 2.86 -0.83
N PRO A 107 17.98 2.78 0.19
CA PRO A 107 19.41 3.00 0.00
C PRO A 107 20.08 1.96 -0.91
N ALA A 108 19.53 0.74 -0.98
CA ALA A 108 20.05 -0.31 -1.86
C ALA A 108 19.58 -0.10 -3.31
N ASN A 109 18.41 0.51 -3.50
CA ASN A 109 17.90 0.86 -4.82
C ASN A 109 17.17 2.22 -4.81
N PRO A 110 17.89 3.34 -5.01
CA PRO A 110 17.29 4.66 -4.93
C PRO A 110 16.17 4.89 -5.95
N SER A 111 16.08 4.14 -7.05
CA SER A 111 14.93 4.26 -7.96
C SER A 111 13.57 3.97 -7.30
N ARG A 112 13.57 3.28 -6.15
CA ARG A 112 12.38 3.07 -5.31
C ARG A 112 12.25 4.20 -4.30
N SER A 113 11.34 5.13 -4.57
CA SER A 113 11.04 6.24 -3.65
C SER A 113 9.56 6.52 -3.48
N SER A 114 9.23 7.19 -2.39
CA SER A 114 7.88 7.65 -2.08
C SER A 114 7.92 8.90 -1.20
N LEU A 115 6.99 9.83 -1.39
CA LEU A 115 6.77 11.01 -0.56
C LEU A 115 6.05 10.69 0.77
N LYS A 116 5.39 9.52 0.88
CA LYS A 116 4.70 9.11 2.11
C LYS A 116 5.00 7.67 2.46
N ARG A 117 5.40 7.45 3.70
CA ARG A 117 5.61 6.11 4.25
C ARG A 117 4.34 5.63 4.93
N GLU A 118 3.44 5.01 4.16
CA GLU A 118 2.20 4.43 4.69
C GLU A 118 2.41 2.97 5.08
N PHE A 119 2.21 2.65 6.36
CA PHE A 119 2.22 1.27 6.81
C PHE A 119 0.90 0.58 6.41
N PRO A 120 0.94 -0.65 5.86
CA PRO A 120 -0.24 -1.32 5.31
C PRO A 120 -1.12 -1.94 6.41
N TYR A 121 -1.57 -1.16 7.41
CA TYR A 121 -2.32 -1.63 8.57
C TYR A 121 -3.52 -2.51 8.20
N LYS A 122 -4.29 -2.10 7.20
CA LYS A 122 -5.48 -2.83 6.74
C LYS A 122 -5.14 -4.24 6.27
N ASN A 123 -4.12 -4.37 5.43
CA ASN A 123 -3.71 -5.65 4.89
C ASN A 123 -3.18 -6.56 6.00
N VAL A 124 -2.35 -6.00 6.90
CA VAL A 124 -1.82 -6.72 8.06
C VAL A 124 -2.95 -7.22 8.96
N ALA A 125 -3.93 -6.37 9.28
CA ALA A 125 -5.10 -6.76 10.07
C ALA A 125 -5.91 -7.88 9.39
N TYR A 126 -6.18 -7.77 8.09
CA TYR A 126 -6.87 -8.81 7.33
C TYR A 126 -6.09 -10.13 7.31
N SER A 127 -4.76 -10.07 7.23
CA SER A 127 -3.91 -11.26 7.31
C SER A 127 -4.06 -11.97 8.65
N PHE A 128 -4.08 -11.24 9.78
CA PHE A 128 -4.29 -11.84 11.10
C PHE A 128 -5.68 -12.47 11.24
N ILE A 129 -6.73 -11.79 10.75
CA ILE A 129 -8.10 -12.33 10.76
C ILE A 129 -8.17 -13.62 9.94
N MET A 130 -7.58 -13.65 8.75
CA MET A 130 -7.58 -14.84 7.88
C MET A 130 -6.82 -16.02 8.49
N VAL A 131 -5.66 -15.78 9.10
CA VAL A 131 -4.92 -16.83 9.81
C VAL A 131 -5.73 -17.35 11.00
N GLY A 132 -6.39 -16.46 11.77
CA GLY A 132 -7.28 -16.86 12.86
C GLY A 132 -8.47 -17.69 12.39
N LEU A 133 -9.10 -17.30 11.28
CA LEU A 133 -10.21 -18.02 10.67
C LEU A 133 -9.79 -19.41 10.17
N LEU A 134 -8.64 -19.51 9.49
CA LEU A 134 -8.06 -20.78 9.07
C LEU A 134 -7.80 -21.69 10.27
N GLY A 135 -7.18 -21.16 11.34
CA GLY A 135 -6.95 -21.90 12.57
C GLY A 135 -8.23 -22.40 13.23
N TYR A 136 -9.28 -21.56 13.25
CA TYR A 136 -10.59 -21.92 13.77
C TYR A 136 -11.21 -23.09 13.00
N PHE A 137 -11.19 -23.08 11.66
CA PHE A 137 -11.76 -24.17 10.86
C PHE A 137 -10.95 -25.47 10.95
N ILE A 138 -9.62 -25.39 11.07
CA ILE A 138 -8.77 -26.56 11.33
C ILE A 138 -9.15 -27.17 12.68
N TRP A 139 -9.25 -26.35 13.73
CA TRP A 139 -9.62 -26.79 15.06
C TRP A 139 -11.03 -27.41 15.09
N LEU A 140 -12.00 -26.77 14.45
CA LEU A 140 -13.37 -27.28 14.33
C LEU A 140 -13.42 -28.62 13.60
N GLY A 141 -12.65 -28.78 12.52
CA GLY A 141 -12.55 -30.05 11.79
C GLY A 141 -11.95 -31.19 12.62
N ILE A 142 -10.98 -30.90 13.49
CA ILE A 142 -10.43 -31.89 14.43
C ILE A 142 -11.45 -32.24 15.51
N PHE A 143 -12.15 -31.25 16.05
CA PHE A 143 -13.14 -31.44 17.12
C PHE A 143 -14.34 -32.28 16.67
N THR A 144 -14.90 -31.99 15.49
CA THR A 144 -16.03 -32.76 14.93
C THR A 144 -15.68 -34.18 14.52
N GLN A 145 -14.39 -34.50 14.37
CA GLN A 145 -13.93 -35.87 14.11
C GLN A 145 -13.74 -36.67 15.41
N LYS A 146 -13.62 -36.00 16.56
CA LYS A 146 -13.35 -36.62 17.86
C LYS A 146 -14.62 -36.98 18.63
N ASN A 147 -15.74 -36.31 18.35
CA ASN A 147 -17.09 -36.65 18.81
C ASN A 147 -17.83 -37.48 17.76
#